data_AF-A0A392VYB7-F1
#
_entry.id   AF-A0A392VYB7-F1
#
_cell.length_a   1.000
_cell.length_b   1.000
_cell.length_c   1.000
_cell.angle_alpha   90.00
_cell.angle_beta   90.00
_cell.angle_gamma   90.00
#
_symmetry.space_group_name_H-M   'P 1'
#
loop_
_entity.id
_entity.type
_entity.pdbx_description
1 polymer ?
#
loop_
_entity_poly.entity_id
_entity_poly.type
_entity_poly.pdbx_seq_one_letter_code
_entity_poly.pdbx_strand_id
1 'polypeptide(L)' 'YNPEGAIKWVEEVEIIFEAMGCTEENKTTLGAYVLREEANNWWKNVKVRMGAGGVVIVWEAFKREFLR' A
#
# COMPACT_ATOMS: atom_id res chain seq x y z
N TYR A 1 -16.93 -1.18 5.81
CA TYR A 1 -16.07 -0.82 4.67
C TYR A 1 -16.27 0.67 4.39
N ASN A 2 -15.20 1.46 4.32
CA ASN A 2 -15.24 2.91 4.13
C ASN A 2 -14.33 3.29 2.92
N PRO A 3 -14.88 3.35 1.69
CA PRO A 3 -14.09 3.60 0.48
C PRO A 3 -13.50 5.00 0.45
N GLU A 4 -14.25 6.02 0.89
CA GLU A 4 -13.77 7.41 0.94
C GLU A 4 -12.58 7.56 1.91
N GLY A 5 -12.65 6.89 3.07
CA GLY A 5 -11.55 6.84 4.01
C GLY A 5 -10.30 6.17 3.44
N ALA A 6 -10.47 5.08 2.68
CA ALA A 6 -9.36 4.38 2.03
C ALA A 6 -8.70 5.23 0.93
N ILE A 7 -9.51 5.91 0.11
CA ILE A 7 -9.03 6.84 -0.93
C ILE A 7 -8.22 7.98 -0.29
N LYS A 8 -8.81 8.65 0.71
CA LYS A 8 -8.14 9.76 1.41
C LYS A 8 -6.83 9.32 2.05
N TRP A 9 -6.80 8.13 2.65
CA TRP A 9 -5.58 7.58 3.24
C TRP A 9 -4.48 7.38 2.19
N VAL A 10 -4.82 6.86 1.00
CA VAL A 10 -3.85 6.69 -0.10
C VAL A 10 -3.31 8.05 -0.54
N GLU A 11 -4.16 9.06 -0.71
CA GLU A 11 -3.74 10.41 -1.11
C GLU A 11 -2.78 11.04 -0.08
N GLU A 12 -3.10 10.95 1.22
CA GLU A 12 -2.24 11.46 2.29
C GLU A 12 -0.85 10.77 2.30
N VAL A 13 -0.82 9.47 2.04
CA VAL A 13 0.44 8.70 1.96
C VAL A 13 1.24 9.08 0.71
N GLU A 14 0.58 9.31 -0.43
CA GLU A 14 1.25 9.72 -1.66
C GLU A 14 1.87 11.12 -1.56
N ILE A 15 1.21 12.05 -0.87
CA ILE A 15 1.77 13.37 -0.54
C ILE A 15 3.07 13.23 0.28
N ILE A 16 3.09 12.31 1.26
CA ILE A 16 4.28 12.04 2.07
C ILE A 16 5.41 11.47 1.21
N PHE A 17 5.10 10.55 0.29
CA PHE A 17 6.10 10.00 -0.62
C PHE A 17 6.71 11.06 -1.53
N GLU A 18 5.89 11.96 -2.06
CA GLU A 18 6.36 13.09 -2.87
C GLU A 18 7.26 14.02 -2.05
N ALA A 19 6.83 14.40 -0.85
CA ALA A 19 7.60 15.28 0.04
C ALA A 19 8.96 14.67 0.44
N MET A 20 9.03 13.35 0.60
CA MET A 20 10.27 12.63 0.94
C MET A 20 11.13 12.26 -0.27
N GLY A 21 10.63 12.44 -1.50
CA GLY A 21 11.32 11.99 -2.71
C GLY A 21 11.47 10.46 -2.79
N CYS A 22 10.45 9.72 -2.32
CA CYS A 22 10.48 8.25 -2.33
C CYS A 22 10.51 7.70 -3.76
N THR A 23 11.42 6.75 -3.99
CA THR A 23 11.46 6.01 -5.25
C THR A 23 10.29 5.03 -5.35
N GLU A 24 9.87 4.69 -6.57
CA GLU A 24 8.75 3.77 -6.82
C GLU A 24 8.95 2.41 -6.14
N GLU A 25 10.20 1.92 -6.07
CA GLU A 25 10.55 0.64 -5.45
C GLU A 25 10.30 0.64 -3.93
N ASN A 26 10.40 1.81 -3.28
CA ASN A 26 10.27 1.95 -1.84
C ASN A 26 8.85 2.25 -1.38
N LYS A 27 7.99 2.80 -2.25
CA LYS A 27 6.62 3.24 -1.90
C LYS A 27 5.78 2.14 -1.27
N THR A 28 5.73 0.94 -1.84
CA THR A 28 4.94 -0.17 -1.25
C THR A 28 5.43 -0.57 0.13
N THR A 29 6.75 -0.61 0.32
CA THR A 29 7.34 -0.97 1.61
C THR A 29 6.99 0.08 2.66
N LEU A 30 7.16 1.37 2.35
CA LEU A 30 6.84 2.47 3.26
C LEU A 30 5.34 2.61 3.52
N GLY A 31 4.50 2.43 2.49
CA GLY A 31 3.04 2.45 2.60
C GLY A 31 2.52 1.32 3.47
N ALA A 32 3.13 0.14 3.39
CA ALA A 32 2.82 -0.97 4.28
C ALA A 32 3.17 -0.68 5.75
N TYR A 33 4.24 0.07 6.01
CA TYR A 33 4.66 0.44 7.38
C TYR A 33 3.67 1.37 8.09
N VAL A 34 2.95 2.21 7.34
CA VAL A 34 1.98 3.15 7.91
C VAL A 34 0.59 2.54 8.13
N LEU A 35 0.34 1.31 7.64
CA LEU A 35 -0.90 0.57 7.90
C LEU A 35 -1.04 0.25 9.39
N ARG A 36 -2.28 0.30 9.88
CA ARG A 36 -2.64 0.00 11.27
C ARG A 36 -3.56 -1.20 11.36
N GLU A 37 -3.41 -1.93 12.47
CA GLU A 37 -4.35 -2.97 12.92
C GLU A 37 -4.84 -3.92 11.81
N GLU A 38 -6.14 -3.92 11.51
CA GLU A 38 -6.78 -4.79 10.53
C GLU A 38 -6.19 -4.62 9.13
N ALA A 39 -5.85 -3.40 8.73
CA ALA A 39 -5.29 -3.12 7.41
C ALA A 39 -3.87 -3.71 7.26
N ASN A 40 -3.07 -3.71 8.34
CA ASN A 40 -1.76 -4.37 8.33
C ASN A 40 -1.90 -5.89 8.25
N ASN A 41 -2.85 -6.48 8.98
CA ASN A 41 -3.13 -7.92 8.93
C ASN A 41 -3.63 -8.35 7.54
N TRP A 42 -4.53 -7.57 6.95
CA TRP A 42 -4.98 -7.75 5.57
C TRP A 42 -3.79 -7.74 4.60
N TRP A 43 -2.91 -6.73 4.70
CA TRP A 43 -1.78 -6.59 3.78
C TRP A 43 -0.81 -7.76 3.86
N LYS A 44 -0.53 -8.31 5.04
CA LYS A 44 0.30 -9.52 5.20
C LYS A 44 -0.26 -10.71 4.40
N ASN A 45 -1.57 -10.92 4.43
CA ASN A 45 -2.23 -12.00 3.70
C ASN A 45 -2.21 -11.75 2.18
N VAL A 46 -2.52 -10.53 1.77
CA VAL A 46 -2.52 -10.12 0.36
C VAL A 46 -1.12 -10.22 -0.24
N LYS A 47 -0.09 -9.82 0.51
CA LYS A 47 1.32 -9.88 0.08
C LYS A 47 1.76 -11.30 -0.23
N VAL A 48 1.34 -12.29 0.55
CA VAL A 48 1.63 -13.72 0.27
C VAL A 48 1.00 -14.16 -1.05
N ARG A 49 -0.27 -13.78 -1.27
CA ARG A 49 -1.00 -14.11 -2.49
C ARG A 49 -0.42 -13.43 -3.73
N MET A 50 -0.03 -12.15 -3.61
CA MET A 50 0.53 -11.36 -4.72
C MET A 50 2.01 -11.64 -4.98
N GLY A 51 2.78 -11.96 -3.94
CA GLY A 51 4.22 -12.25 -4.02
C GLY A 51 4.56 -13.69 -4.41
N ALA A 52 3.56 -14.52 -4.71
CA ALA A 52 3.78 -15.85 -5.28
C ALA A 52 4.60 -15.71 -6.58
N GLY A 53 5.87 -16.16 -6.55
CA GLY A 53 6.80 -16.06 -7.68
C GLY A 53 7.89 -15.00 -7.57
N GLY A 54 8.04 -14.30 -6.44
CA GLY A 54 9.14 -13.34 -6.22
C GLY A 54 8.97 -12.00 -6.95
N VAL A 55 7.76 -11.71 -7.43
CA VAL A 55 7.42 -10.44 -8.09
C VAL A 55 7.38 -9.32 -7.06
N VAL A 56 8.09 -8.22 -7.33
CA VAL A 56 8.01 -7.00 -6.52
C VAL A 56 6.63 -6.39 -6.70
N ILE A 57 5.91 -6.20 -5.59
CA ILE A 57 4.60 -5.55 -5.61
C ILE A 57 4.82 -4.04 -5.65
N VAL A 58 4.60 -3.43 -6.81
CA VAL A 58 4.65 -1.98 -6.99
C VAL A 58 3.44 -1.29 -6.36
N TRP A 59 3.56 0.00 -6.08
CA TRP A 59 2.55 0.77 -5.35
C TRP A 59 1.18 0.78 -6.05
N GLU A 60 1.17 0.85 -7.38
CA GLU A 60 -0.07 0.75 -8.17
C GLU A 60 -0.82 -0.58 -7.96
N ALA A 61 -0.09 -1.69 -7.80
CA ALA A 61 -0.70 -2.98 -7.55
C ALA A 61 -1.25 -3.06 -6.11
N PHE A 62 -0.56 -2.46 -5.13
CA PHE A 62 -1.08 -2.28 -3.79
C PHE A 62 -2.40 -1.50 -3.80
N LYS A 63 -2.45 -0.32 -4.44
CA LYS A 63 -3.65 0.54 -4.49
C LYS A 63 -4.85 -0.18 -5.09
N ARG A 64 -4.66 -0.90 -6.20
CA ARG A 64 -5.73 -1.68 -6.85
C ARG A 64 -6.36 -2.71 -5.92
N GLU A 65 -5.55 -3.34 -5.07
CA GLU A 65 -6.05 -4.36 -4.15
C GLU A 65 -6.61 -3.73 -2.87
N PHE A 66 -6.03 -2.64 -2.38
CA PHE A 66 -6.44 -1.92 -1.18
C PHE A 66 -7.78 -1.18 -1.36
N LEU A 67 -8.04 -0.65 -2.56
CA LEU A 67 -9.25 0.11 -2.89
C LEU A 67 -10.36 -0.75 -3.51
N ARG A 68 -10.14 -2.06 -3.64
CA ARG A 68 -11.15 -3.02 -4.11
C ARG A 68 -12.23 -3.25 -3.04
#